data_AF-A0AB40BQF3-F1
#
_entry.id   AF-A0AB40BQF3-F1
#
_cell.length_a   1.000
_cell.length_b   1.000
_cell.length_c   1.000
_cell.angle_alpha   90.00
_cell.angle_beta   90.00
_cell.angle_gamma   90.00
#
_symmetry.space_group_name_H-M   'P 1'
#
loop_
_entity.id
_entity.type
_entity.pdbx_description
1 polymer ?
#
loop_
_entity_poly.entity_id
_entity_poly.type
_entity_poly.pdbx_seq_one_letter_code
_entity_poly.pdbx_strand_id
1 'polypeptide(L)'
;MAIPRAFASLSLALLLVASPLCCMANFILYSGESLKSGEALHYASYTFIMQSDCNLVEYDNGNAIWASGTYGRGTHCYVILQSDGNLVIYDKNNNAVWASNTNVGQGNYVLILQKDRNVVIYGGALWATNTYKSTGVSGDMFIQSKATIFGALPANKTTAGAKAARIAMVVNK
;
A
#
# COMPACT_ATOMS: atom_id res chain seq x y z
N MET A 1 11.84 66.72 -17.81
CA MET A 1 11.73 65.53 -18.66
C MET A 1 13.12 64.88 -18.63
N ALA A 2 13.44 63.77 -17.96
CA ALA A 2 12.68 62.56 -17.63
C ALA A 2 13.05 61.98 -16.23
N ILE A 3 12.34 60.90 -15.88
CA ILE A 3 12.04 60.24 -14.59
C ILE A 3 13.11 59.15 -14.25
N PRO A 4 13.29 58.72 -12.97
CA PRO A 4 14.48 57.98 -12.51
C PRO A 4 14.40 56.46 -12.80
N ARG A 5 15.53 55.76 -12.72
CA ARG A 5 15.58 54.28 -12.76
C ARG A 5 15.88 53.72 -11.38
N ALA A 6 14.84 53.24 -10.71
CA ALA A 6 14.94 52.39 -9.53
C ALA A 6 15.24 50.96 -9.96
N PHE A 7 16.19 50.31 -9.28
CA PHE A 7 16.41 48.86 -9.39
C PHE A 7 15.42 48.16 -8.46
N ALA A 8 14.45 47.45 -9.02
CA ALA A 8 13.60 46.53 -8.26
C ALA A 8 14.30 45.16 -8.20
N SER A 9 14.70 44.73 -7.01
CA SER A 9 15.20 43.38 -6.77
C SER A 9 14.04 42.39 -6.84
N LEU A 10 14.14 41.42 -7.75
CA LEU A 10 13.19 40.30 -7.83
C LEU A 10 13.63 39.25 -6.81
N SER A 11 13.08 39.29 -5.60
CA SER A 11 13.26 38.19 -4.63
C SER A 11 12.37 37.02 -5.07
N LEU A 12 13.00 35.98 -5.61
CA LEU A 12 12.34 34.72 -5.93
C LEU A 12 12.08 33.96 -4.63
N ALA A 13 10.91 34.17 -4.03
CA ALA A 13 10.46 33.34 -2.92
C ALA A 13 10.15 31.93 -3.46
N LEU A 14 11.10 31.01 -3.27
CA LEU A 14 10.90 29.59 -3.52
C LEU A 14 9.90 29.06 -2.48
N LEU A 15 8.61 29.03 -2.84
CA LEU A 15 7.61 28.28 -2.10
C LEU A 15 7.96 26.79 -2.21
N LEU A 16 8.70 26.25 -1.26
CA LEU A 16 8.67 24.81 -0.98
C LEU A 16 7.26 24.50 -0.47
N VAL A 17 6.36 24.18 -1.39
CA VAL A 17 5.25 23.30 -1.05
C VAL A 17 5.89 22.03 -0.54
N ALA A 18 5.94 21.86 0.78
CA ALA A 18 6.13 20.57 1.39
C ALA A 18 4.93 19.75 0.93
N SER A 19 5.05 19.12 -0.25
CA SER A 19 4.19 18.05 -0.67
C SER A 19 4.10 17.15 0.55
N PRO A 20 2.92 16.92 1.14
CA PRO A 20 2.85 15.95 2.20
C PRO A 20 3.39 14.69 1.55
N LEU A 21 4.51 14.19 2.06
CA LEU A 21 4.86 12.79 1.99
C LEU A 21 3.79 12.09 2.83
N CYS A 22 2.52 12.23 2.42
CA CYS A 22 1.42 11.41 2.85
C CYS A 22 2.01 10.02 2.67
N CYS A 23 2.17 9.33 3.79
CA CYS A 23 2.67 7.98 3.81
C CYS A 23 1.63 7.08 3.14
N MET A 24 1.41 7.28 1.83
CA MET A 24 0.80 6.31 0.96
C MET A 24 1.53 5.03 1.28
N ALA A 25 0.78 4.04 1.76
CA ALA A 25 1.33 2.74 2.07
C ALA A 25 1.72 2.13 0.72
N ASN A 26 2.91 2.48 0.22
CA ASN A 26 3.43 2.01 -1.05
C ASN A 26 3.63 0.49 -1.06
N PHE A 27 3.25 -0.25 -0.02
CA PHE A 27 3.34 -1.70 0.08
C PHE A 27 1.96 -2.40 0.08
N ILE A 28 0.85 -1.66 -0.07
CA ILE A 28 -0.51 -2.20 -0.08
C ILE A 28 -1.20 -1.82 -1.39
N LEU A 29 -1.96 -2.77 -1.95
CA LEU A 29 -2.90 -2.55 -3.06
C LEU A 29 -4.29 -3.03 -2.62
N TYR A 30 -5.28 -2.15 -2.63
CA TYR A 30 -6.66 -2.49 -2.26
C TYR A 30 -7.43 -3.10 -3.42
N SER A 31 -8.49 -3.87 -3.11
CA SER A 31 -9.40 -4.38 -4.13
C SER A 31 -10.02 -3.23 -4.95
N GLY A 32 -9.92 -3.34 -6.28
CA GLY A 32 -10.30 -2.31 -7.24
C GLY A 32 -9.13 -1.43 -7.70
N GLU A 33 -8.01 -1.44 -6.98
CA GLU A 33 -6.81 -0.71 -7.37
C GLU A 33 -5.91 -1.53 -8.29
N SER A 34 -5.14 -0.82 -9.10
CA SER A 34 -4.23 -1.41 -10.08
C SER A 34 -2.85 -0.78 -10.01
N LEU A 35 -1.82 -1.57 -10.30
CA LEU A 35 -0.50 -1.07 -10.69
C LEU A 35 -0.42 -1.08 -12.22
N LYS A 36 -0.28 0.10 -12.81
CA LYS A 36 0.01 0.24 -14.24
C LYS A 36 1.46 -0.13 -14.52
N SER A 37 1.77 -0.34 -15.80
CA SER A 37 3.14 -0.49 -16.29
C SER A 37 4.09 0.58 -15.70
N GLY A 38 5.09 0.13 -14.95
CA GLY A 38 6.09 0.94 -14.26
C GLY A 38 5.77 1.24 -12.79
N GLU A 39 4.54 1.01 -12.35
CA GLU A 39 4.13 1.20 -10.95
C GLU A 39 4.41 -0.06 -10.13
N ALA A 40 4.69 0.17 -8.84
CA ALA A 40 5.17 -0.89 -7.96
C ALA A 40 4.70 -0.69 -6.51
N LEU A 41 4.67 -1.81 -5.80
CA LEU A 41 4.70 -1.81 -4.35
C LEU A 41 6.15 -1.89 -3.84
N HIS A 42 6.46 -1.18 -2.76
CA HIS A 42 7.77 -1.07 -2.13
C HIS A 42 7.69 -1.28 -0.62
N TYR A 43 8.54 -2.18 -0.10
CA TYR A 43 8.79 -2.33 1.33
C TYR A 43 10.28 -2.55 1.55
N ALA A 44 10.96 -1.59 2.22
CA ALA A 44 12.42 -1.61 2.37
C ALA A 44 13.14 -1.79 1.01
N SER A 45 13.93 -2.86 0.83
CA SER A 45 14.61 -3.20 -0.42
C SER A 45 13.77 -4.07 -1.37
N TYR A 46 12.55 -4.44 -0.98
CA TYR A 46 11.67 -5.29 -1.75
C TYR A 46 10.80 -4.44 -2.68
N THR A 47 10.63 -4.91 -3.92
CA THR A 47 9.82 -4.23 -4.93
C THR A 47 8.97 -5.24 -5.66
N PHE A 48 7.65 -5.03 -5.70
CA PHE A 48 6.71 -5.82 -6.50
C PHE A 48 6.14 -4.94 -7.61
N ILE A 49 6.61 -5.12 -8.84
CA ILE A 49 6.44 -4.16 -9.94
C ILE A 49 5.77 -4.78 -11.15
N MET A 50 4.81 -4.07 -11.74
CA MET A 50 4.27 -4.37 -13.05
C MET A 50 5.19 -3.75 -14.11
N GLN A 51 6.06 -4.55 -14.73
CA GLN A 51 7.03 -4.03 -15.70
C GLN A 51 6.38 -3.65 -17.04
N SER A 52 7.06 -2.81 -17.83
CA SER A 52 6.58 -2.34 -19.13
C SER A 52 6.53 -3.40 -20.23
N ASP A 53 7.24 -4.51 -20.02
CA ASP A 53 7.23 -5.70 -20.86
C ASP A 53 6.10 -6.69 -20.50
N CYS A 54 5.15 -6.26 -19.66
CA CYS A 54 4.05 -7.07 -19.17
C CYS A 54 4.42 -8.20 -18.22
N ASN A 55 5.62 -8.20 -17.63
CA ASN A 55 5.99 -9.12 -16.57
C ASN A 55 5.75 -8.51 -15.18
N LEU A 56 4.95 -9.17 -14.35
CA LEU A 56 4.84 -8.83 -12.92
C LEU A 56 5.95 -9.54 -12.16
N VAL A 57 6.79 -8.79 -11.45
CA VAL A 57 8.05 -9.29 -10.87
C VAL A 57 8.23 -8.80 -9.44
N GLU A 58 8.70 -9.69 -8.56
CA GLU A 58 9.19 -9.35 -7.23
C GLU A 58 10.72 -9.32 -7.23
N TYR A 59 11.28 -8.24 -6.69
CA TYR A 59 12.71 -8.00 -6.53
C TYR A 59 13.09 -7.90 -5.06
N ASP A 60 14.26 -8.45 -4.73
CA ASP A 60 14.96 -8.23 -3.46
C ASP A 60 16.33 -7.60 -3.74
N ASN A 61 16.48 -6.34 -3.36
CA ASN A 61 17.71 -5.56 -3.57
C ASN A 61 18.19 -5.60 -5.04
N GLY A 62 17.23 -5.45 -5.98
CA GLY A 62 17.49 -5.47 -7.41
C GLY A 62 17.61 -6.86 -8.05
N ASN A 63 17.57 -7.95 -7.27
CA ASN A 63 17.56 -9.32 -7.79
C ASN A 63 16.13 -9.81 -7.96
N ALA A 64 15.75 -10.29 -9.15
CA ALA A 64 14.43 -10.87 -9.37
C ALA A 64 14.34 -12.22 -8.62
N ILE A 65 13.36 -12.34 -7.73
CA ILE A 65 13.17 -13.53 -6.88
C ILE A 65 11.89 -14.31 -7.21
N TRP A 66 10.91 -13.65 -7.82
CA TRP A 66 9.70 -14.26 -8.35
C TRP A 66 9.22 -13.49 -9.58
N ALA A 67 8.63 -14.19 -10.55
CA ALA A 67 8.01 -13.57 -11.71
C ALA A 67 6.79 -14.36 -12.18
N SER A 68 5.81 -13.66 -12.72
CA SER A 68 4.62 -14.23 -13.36
C SER A 68 4.92 -14.97 -14.68
N GLY A 69 6.07 -14.69 -15.31
CA GLY A 69 6.48 -15.33 -16.55
C GLY A 69 5.70 -14.82 -17.77
N THR A 70 5.26 -13.57 -17.73
CA THR A 70 4.39 -12.98 -18.76
C THR A 70 5.08 -11.96 -19.68
N TYR A 71 6.42 -11.92 -19.64
CA TYR A 71 7.24 -11.11 -20.53
C TYR A 71 6.80 -11.23 -22.00
N GLY A 72 6.53 -10.10 -22.64
CA GLY A 72 6.19 -10.01 -24.06
C GLY A 72 4.81 -10.56 -24.44
N ARG A 73 3.97 -10.92 -23.46
CA ARG A 73 2.62 -11.46 -23.74
C ARG A 73 1.55 -10.38 -23.95
N GLY A 74 1.93 -9.11 -23.93
CA GLY A 74 1.03 -7.97 -24.12
C GLY A 74 1.79 -6.66 -24.24
N THR A 75 1.06 -5.54 -24.22
CA THR A 75 1.65 -4.19 -24.12
C THR A 75 0.81 -3.31 -23.19
N HIS A 76 1.46 -2.35 -22.53
CA HIS A 76 0.84 -1.44 -21.55
C HIS A 76 -0.01 -2.18 -20.51
N CYS A 77 0.53 -3.29 -20.00
CA CYS A 77 -0.20 -4.11 -19.04
C CYS A 77 -0.35 -3.40 -17.70
N TYR A 78 -1.38 -3.83 -16.97
CA TYR A 78 -1.61 -3.45 -15.59
C TYR A 78 -1.98 -4.71 -14.80
N VAL A 79 -1.65 -4.75 -13.52
CA VAL A 79 -2.16 -5.75 -12.58
C VAL A 79 -3.19 -5.11 -11.69
N ILE A 80 -4.32 -5.79 -11.47
CA ILE A 80 -5.41 -5.33 -10.61
C ILE A 80 -5.74 -6.42 -9.58
N LEU A 81 -5.94 -6.01 -8.33
CA LEU A 81 -6.62 -6.85 -7.35
C LEU A 81 -8.13 -6.65 -7.51
N GLN A 82 -8.83 -7.65 -8.01
CA GLN A 82 -10.25 -7.56 -8.28
C GLN A 82 -11.08 -7.68 -7.00
N SER A 83 -12.34 -7.23 -7.04
CA SER A 83 -13.28 -7.30 -5.92
C SER A 83 -13.72 -8.73 -5.56
N ASP A 84 -13.33 -9.73 -6.35
CA ASP A 84 -13.61 -11.14 -6.09
C ASP A 84 -12.43 -11.89 -5.40
N GLY A 85 -11.33 -11.18 -5.12
CA GLY A 85 -10.12 -11.73 -4.52
C GLY A 85 -9.09 -12.26 -5.51
N ASN A 86 -9.30 -12.05 -6.82
CA ASN A 86 -8.35 -12.48 -7.85
C ASN A 86 -7.36 -11.36 -8.20
N LEU A 87 -6.07 -11.68 -8.27
CA LEU A 87 -5.05 -10.78 -8.80
C LEU A 87 -4.82 -11.11 -10.27
N VAL A 88 -5.05 -10.15 -11.17
CA VAL A 88 -5.07 -10.40 -12.62
C VAL A 88 -4.23 -9.38 -13.36
N ILE A 89 -3.40 -9.85 -14.29
CA ILE A 89 -2.69 -9.01 -15.27
C ILE A 89 -3.56 -8.91 -16.51
N TYR A 90 -3.84 -7.69 -16.94
CA TYR A 90 -4.51 -7.40 -18.21
C TYR A 90 -3.57 -6.63 -19.15
N ASP A 91 -3.73 -6.85 -20.46
CA ASP A 91 -3.13 -6.00 -21.48
C ASP A 91 -3.98 -4.75 -21.76
N LYS A 92 -3.48 -3.86 -22.64
CA LYS A 92 -4.20 -2.65 -23.06
C LYS A 92 -5.60 -2.87 -23.66
N ASN A 93 -5.90 -4.09 -24.13
CA ASN A 93 -7.17 -4.45 -24.74
C ASN A 93 -8.10 -5.13 -23.73
N ASN A 94 -7.72 -5.18 -22.44
CA ASN A 94 -8.40 -5.90 -21.37
C ASN A 94 -8.43 -7.43 -21.57
N ASN A 95 -7.46 -8.01 -22.29
CA ASN A 95 -7.27 -9.45 -22.30
C ASN A 95 -6.51 -9.89 -21.05
N ALA A 96 -7.00 -10.90 -20.35
CA ALA A 96 -6.30 -11.47 -19.21
C ALA A 96 -5.04 -12.21 -19.68
N VAL A 97 -3.88 -11.81 -19.17
CA VAL A 97 -2.57 -12.39 -19.49
C VAL A 97 -2.17 -13.46 -18.47
N TRP A 98 -2.52 -13.23 -17.20
CA TRP A 98 -2.26 -14.12 -16.06
C TRP A 98 -3.23 -13.82 -14.92
N ALA A 99 -3.51 -14.82 -14.08
CA ALA A 99 -4.30 -14.67 -12.87
C ALA A 99 -3.76 -15.55 -11.73
N SER A 100 -3.95 -15.12 -10.49
CA SER A 100 -3.66 -15.92 -9.30
C SER A 100 -4.63 -17.09 -9.11
N ASN A 101 -5.80 -17.03 -9.74
CA ASN A 101 -6.90 -18.01 -9.63
C ASN A 101 -7.40 -18.15 -8.18
N THR A 102 -7.52 -17.02 -7.50
CA THR A 102 -7.93 -16.92 -6.09
C THR A 102 -9.30 -16.28 -5.92
N ASN A 103 -10.13 -16.27 -6.98
CA ASN A 103 -11.49 -15.76 -6.91
C ASN A 103 -12.33 -16.61 -5.94
N VAL A 104 -12.70 -16.04 -4.80
CA VAL A 104 -13.53 -16.71 -3.78
C VAL A 104 -14.89 -16.04 -3.56
N GLY A 105 -15.13 -14.90 -4.20
CA GLY A 105 -16.41 -14.19 -4.19
C GLY A 105 -16.25 -12.71 -3.91
N GLN A 106 -17.31 -11.93 -4.15
CA GLN A 106 -17.28 -10.48 -3.97
C GLN A 106 -17.00 -10.09 -2.51
N GLY A 107 -16.08 -9.15 -2.30
CA GLY A 107 -15.68 -8.69 -0.98
C GLY A 107 -14.56 -7.65 -1.02
N ASN A 108 -14.04 -7.31 0.15
CA ASN A 108 -12.88 -6.43 0.29
C ASN A 108 -11.63 -7.28 0.47
N TYR A 109 -10.64 -7.02 -0.39
CA TYR A 109 -9.36 -7.72 -0.40
C TYR A 109 -8.22 -6.71 -0.39
N VAL A 110 -7.06 -7.13 0.10
CA VAL A 110 -5.81 -6.35 0.04
C VAL A 110 -4.66 -7.25 -0.35
N LEU A 111 -3.80 -6.77 -1.22
CA LEU A 111 -2.51 -7.35 -1.53
C LEU A 111 -1.46 -6.59 -0.72
N ILE A 112 -0.62 -7.30 0.02
CA ILE A 112 0.41 -6.69 0.87
C ILE A 112 1.77 -7.26 0.49
N LEU A 113 2.73 -6.37 0.17
CA LEU A 113 4.15 -6.69 0.17
C LEU A 113 4.66 -6.62 1.62
N GLN A 114 4.97 -7.78 2.18
CA GLN A 114 5.22 -7.94 3.60
C GLN A 114 6.70 -7.77 3.97
N LYS A 115 6.94 -7.54 5.26
CA LYS A 115 8.28 -7.37 5.82
C LYS A 115 9.18 -8.60 5.71
N ASP A 116 8.60 -9.77 5.50
CA ASP A 116 9.26 -11.05 5.36
C ASP A 116 9.46 -11.45 3.90
N ARG A 117 9.27 -10.51 2.96
CA ARG A 117 9.48 -10.70 1.51
C ARG A 117 8.46 -11.66 0.89
N ASN A 118 7.25 -11.66 1.41
CA ASN A 118 6.12 -12.36 0.83
C ASN A 118 5.11 -11.35 0.29
N VAL A 119 4.41 -11.72 -0.78
CA VAL A 119 3.31 -10.93 -1.35
C VAL A 119 2.03 -11.72 -1.17
N VAL A 120 1.12 -11.22 -0.33
CA VAL A 120 -0.04 -12.00 0.14
C VAL A 120 -1.33 -11.25 -0.08
N ILE A 121 -2.31 -11.95 -0.64
CA ILE A 121 -3.71 -11.50 -0.71
C ILE A 121 -4.40 -11.89 0.59
N TYR A 122 -4.94 -10.90 1.30
CA TYR A 122 -5.84 -11.09 2.42
C TYR A 122 -7.25 -10.70 2.01
N GLY A 123 -8.24 -11.40 2.53
CA GLY A 123 -9.66 -11.16 2.26
C GLY A 123 -10.53 -11.65 3.41
N GLY A 124 -11.79 -11.21 3.40
CA GLY A 124 -12.76 -11.58 4.43
C GLY A 124 -12.44 -10.93 5.77
N ALA A 125 -12.98 -9.72 6.00
CA ALA A 125 -12.82 -9.06 7.28
C ALA A 125 -13.49 -9.88 8.40
N LEU A 126 -12.69 -10.32 9.38
CA LEU A 126 -13.21 -11.03 10.55
C LEU A 126 -13.99 -10.09 11.48
N TRP A 127 -13.61 -8.81 11.51
CA TRP A 127 -14.27 -7.77 12.28
C TRP A 127 -14.13 -6.43 11.57
N ALA A 128 -15.17 -5.61 11.66
CA ALA A 128 -15.16 -4.21 11.23
C ALA A 128 -15.98 -3.36 12.21
N THR A 129 -15.59 -2.10 12.39
CA THR A 129 -16.39 -1.13 13.17
C THR A 129 -17.73 -0.82 12.49
N ASN A 130 -17.85 -1.03 11.17
CA ASN A 130 -18.99 -0.64 10.34
C ASN A 130 -19.36 0.86 10.44
N THR A 131 -18.37 1.71 10.71
CA THR A 131 -18.56 3.17 10.81
C THR A 131 -18.26 3.90 9.50
N TYR A 132 -18.19 3.18 8.37
CA TYR A 132 -17.91 3.80 7.09
C TYR A 132 -19.07 4.72 6.70
N LYS A 133 -18.75 5.93 6.24
CA LYS A 133 -19.73 6.78 5.57
C LYS A 133 -19.80 6.34 4.13
N SER A 134 -21.00 6.18 3.57
CA SER A 134 -21.19 5.91 2.13
C SER A 134 -20.85 7.17 1.32
N THR A 135 -19.57 7.52 1.27
CA THR A 135 -19.02 8.64 0.49
C THR A 135 -18.29 8.16 -0.76
N GLY A 136 -18.52 6.91 -1.19
CA GLY A 136 -17.87 6.34 -2.39
C GLY A 136 -16.41 5.94 -2.18
N VAL A 137 -15.92 5.91 -0.94
CA VAL A 137 -14.61 5.35 -0.58
C VAL A 137 -14.87 3.96 -0.01
N SER A 138 -14.33 2.93 -0.66
CA SER A 138 -14.42 1.56 -0.16
C SER A 138 -13.73 1.47 1.20
N GLY A 139 -14.23 0.63 2.10
CA GLY A 139 -13.62 0.44 3.42
C GLY A 139 -12.27 -0.25 3.28
N ASP A 140 -11.20 0.53 3.25
CA ASP A 140 -9.83 0.05 3.19
C ASP A 140 -9.48 -0.80 4.43
N MET A 141 -9.07 -2.05 4.20
CA MET A 141 -8.58 -2.94 5.27
C MET A 141 -7.15 -2.54 5.65
N PHE A 142 -6.99 -1.80 6.75
CA PHE A 142 -5.67 -1.51 7.32
C PHE A 142 -5.18 -2.65 8.20
N ILE A 143 -4.17 -3.39 7.75
CA ILE A 143 -3.39 -4.30 8.61
C ILE A 143 -2.08 -3.59 8.97
N GLN A 144 -2.07 -2.85 10.08
CA GLN A 144 -0.80 -2.39 10.65
C GLN A 144 -0.22 -3.47 11.56
N SER A 145 1.08 -3.73 11.43
CA SER A 145 1.84 -4.40 12.48
C SER A 145 1.67 -3.59 13.76
N LYS A 146 1.11 -4.22 14.79
CA LYS A 146 0.94 -3.73 16.16
C LYS A 146 1.77 -2.47 16.45
N ALA A 147 1.10 -1.34 16.69
CA ALA A 147 1.77 -0.11 17.11
C ALA A 147 2.69 -0.41 18.30
N THR A 148 3.99 -0.30 18.10
CA THR A 148 4.95 -0.29 19.20
C THR A 148 4.71 1.01 19.97
N ILE A 149 4.04 0.91 21.11
CA ILE A 149 3.91 2.03 22.04
C ILE A 149 5.34 2.39 22.47
N PHE A 150 5.87 3.52 22.01
CA PHE A 150 7.07 4.11 22.59
C PHE A 150 6.72 4.57 24.01
N GLY A 151 7.07 3.74 24.98
CA GLY A 151 7.09 4.14 26.39
C GLY A 151 8.30 5.04 26.65
N ALA A 152 8.04 6.27 27.06
CA ALA A 152 8.97 7.03 27.88
C ALA A 152 8.16 7.91 28.85
N LEU A 153 7.69 7.31 29.94
CA LEU A 153 7.43 8.07 31.17
C LEU A 153 8.65 7.84 32.07
N PRO A 154 9.30 8.89 32.59
CA PRO A 154 10.42 8.71 33.51
C PRO A 154 9.94 8.00 34.78
N ALA A 155 10.76 7.04 35.20
CA ALA A 155 10.51 6.16 36.33
C ALA A 155 10.23 6.94 37.61
N ASN A 156 9.12 6.64 38.28
CA ASN A 156 9.03 6.81 39.72
C ASN A 156 8.91 5.41 40.35
N LYS A 157 9.92 5.05 41.15
CA LYS A 157 10.00 3.78 41.87
C LYS A 157 8.85 3.72 42.86
N THR A 158 8.09 2.62 42.87
CA THR A 158 7.76 1.86 44.10
C THR A 158 6.89 0.61 43.81
N THR A 159 7.29 -0.47 44.47
CA THR A 159 6.48 -1.63 44.94
C THR A 159 5.88 -2.63 43.93
N ALA A 160 6.59 -3.75 43.81
CA ALA A 160 6.15 -5.14 44.05
C ALA A 160 4.84 -5.67 43.42
N GLY A 161 5.00 -6.64 42.51
CA GLY A 161 4.07 -7.75 42.33
C GLY A 161 2.89 -7.53 41.38
N ALA A 162 3.09 -7.69 40.06
CA ALA A 162 1.97 -7.83 39.12
C ALA A 162 2.22 -8.98 38.13
N LYS A 163 1.41 -10.04 38.26
CA LYS A 163 1.25 -11.09 37.24
C LYS A 163 0.83 -10.44 35.92
N ALA A 164 1.37 -10.93 34.81
CA ALA A 164 1.02 -10.51 33.46
C ALA A 164 -0.50 -10.54 33.23
N ALA A 165 -1.10 -9.36 33.01
CA ALA A 165 -2.48 -9.23 32.59
C ALA A 165 -2.62 -9.73 31.15
N ARG A 166 -3.35 -10.83 30.95
CA ARG A 166 -3.87 -11.19 29.62
C ARG A 166 -5.03 -10.25 29.32
N ILE A 167 -4.90 -9.43 28.28
CA ILE A 167 -6.00 -8.62 27.76
C ILE A 167 -6.97 -9.57 27.06
N ALA A 168 -8.02 -9.98 27.78
CA ALA A 168 -9.23 -10.51 27.18
C ALA A 168 -10.10 -9.32 26.77
N MET A 169 -10.38 -9.15 25.48
CA MET A 169 -11.43 -8.25 25.05
C MET A 169 -12.77 -8.86 25.47
N VAL A 170 -13.50 -8.10 26.29
CA VAL A 170 -14.81 -8.44 26.83
C VAL A 170 -15.83 -8.44 25.69
N VAL A 171 -16.51 -9.58 25.50
CA VAL A 171 -17.71 -9.69 24.65
C VAL A 171 -18.91 -9.41 25.56
N ASN A 172 -19.61 -8.31 25.31
CA ASN A 172 -20.97 -8.15 25.85
C ASN A 172 -21.95 -8.72 24.81
N LYS A 173 -22.89 -9.53 25.32
CA LYS A 173 -23.88 -10.32 24.59
C LYS A 173 -24.84 -9.47 23.78
#